data_AF-A0A0G1SB52-F1
#
_entry.id   AF-A0A0G1SB52-F1
#
_cell.length_a   1.000
_cell.length_b   1.000
_cell.length_c   1.000
_cell.angle_alpha   90.00
_cell.angle_beta   90.00
_cell.angle_gamma   90.00
#
_symmetry.space_group_name_H-M   'P 1'
#
loop_
_entity.id
_entity.type
_entity.pdbx_description
1 polymer ?
#
loop_
_entity_poly.entity_id
_entity_poly.type
_entity_poly.pdbx_seq_one_letter_code
_entity_poly.pdbx_strand_id
1 'polypeptide(L)'
;MGTPGWTVHLLQPSNPSDPHSPGFAHIPREGRGTSQGDLVPRPSLEASKTPNEYLSILQSDQGDKDSPYRGETGMTPEDWITAFMIHLSETGKPLDDYYANDTESISYLTGAFFQSSVLVPYAYWGRGDRQAGLNGYDPRDRDERVGARFSVVV
;
A
#
# COMPACT_ATOMS: atom_id res chain seq x y z
N MET A 1 26.33 0.66 17.35
CA MET A 1 25.09 0.63 16.54
C MET A 1 25.48 0.03 15.21
N GLY A 2 25.09 -1.21 14.94
CA GLY A 2 25.33 -1.81 13.63
C GLY A 2 24.50 -1.06 12.59
N THR A 3 25.05 -0.82 11.41
CA THR A 3 24.22 -0.47 10.26
C THR A 3 23.29 -1.66 10.04
N PRO A 4 21.96 -1.52 10.11
CA PRO A 4 21.08 -2.57 9.62
C PRO A 4 21.53 -2.90 8.20
N GLY A 5 21.60 -4.18 7.88
CA GLY A 5 22.00 -4.64 6.56
C GLY A 5 20.96 -4.24 5.51
N TRP A 6 20.90 -5.00 4.43
CA TRP A 6 19.84 -4.83 3.45
C TRP A 6 18.50 -5.25 4.06
N THR A 7 17.46 -4.44 3.82
CA THR A 7 16.07 -4.77 4.10
C THR A 7 15.41 -5.17 2.78
N VAL A 8 14.74 -6.32 2.75
CA VAL A 8 13.98 -6.76 1.56
C VAL A 8 12.49 -6.53 1.82
N HIS A 9 11.85 -5.74 0.95
CA HIS A 9 10.41 -5.55 0.95
C HIS A 9 9.76 -6.41 -0.13
N LEU A 10 8.84 -7.28 0.29
CA LEU A 10 8.01 -8.08 -0.62
C LEU A 10 6.64 -7.42 -0.75
N LEU A 11 6.28 -7.07 -1.98
CA LEU A 11 4.99 -6.50 -2.34
C LEU A 11 4.09 -7.53 -3.01
N GLN A 12 2.78 -7.33 -2.89
CA GLN A 12 1.80 -8.20 -3.53
C GLN A 12 1.89 -8.08 -5.06
N PRO A 13 2.14 -9.18 -5.79
CA PRO A 13 2.23 -9.18 -7.26
C PRO A 13 0.87 -8.86 -7.89
N SER A 14 0.87 -8.37 -9.14
CA SER A 14 -0.36 -8.04 -9.85
C SER A 14 -1.24 -9.28 -10.13
N ASN A 15 -0.62 -10.43 -10.41
CA ASN A 15 -1.26 -11.74 -10.47
C ASN A 15 -0.59 -12.74 -9.51
N PRO A 16 -1.20 -13.06 -8.36
CA PRO A 16 -0.64 -14.00 -7.37
C PRO A 16 -0.45 -15.43 -7.87
N SER A 17 -1.18 -15.83 -8.91
CA SER A 17 -1.08 -17.17 -9.49
C SER A 17 0.11 -17.31 -10.46
N ASP A 18 0.79 -16.21 -10.78
CA ASP A 18 1.94 -16.18 -11.68
C ASP A 18 3.18 -15.61 -10.96
N PRO A 19 4.20 -16.42 -10.67
CA PRO A 19 5.40 -15.98 -9.96
C PRO A 19 6.27 -15.01 -10.78
N HIS A 20 6.00 -14.84 -12.08
CA HIS A 20 6.67 -13.90 -12.96
C HIS A 20 5.77 -12.75 -13.41
N SER A 21 4.64 -12.56 -12.72
CA SER A 21 3.71 -11.48 -13.00
C SER A 21 4.40 -10.12 -12.86
N PRO A 22 4.42 -9.28 -13.90
CA PRO A 22 5.01 -7.96 -13.80
C PRO A 22 4.17 -7.03 -12.93
N GLY A 23 4.83 -6.16 -12.19
CA GLY A 23 4.22 -5.14 -11.36
C GLY A 23 3.49 -5.69 -10.13
N PHE A 24 2.69 -4.81 -9.53
CA PHE A 24 2.09 -4.99 -8.21
C PHE A 24 0.58 -4.86 -8.31
N ALA A 25 -0.13 -5.50 -7.38
CA ALA A 25 -1.59 -5.40 -7.31
C ALA A 25 -2.05 -3.96 -7.10
N HIS A 26 -3.22 -3.61 -7.64
CA HIS A 26 -3.86 -2.33 -7.36
C HIS A 26 -4.53 -2.35 -5.98
N ILE A 27 -4.78 -1.17 -5.42
CA ILE A 27 -5.61 -1.00 -4.21
C ILE A 27 -7.07 -0.95 -4.65
N PRO A 28 -7.90 -1.97 -4.37
CA PRO A 28 -9.28 -2.00 -4.81
C PRO A 28 -10.12 -0.94 -4.08
N ARG A 29 -11.17 -0.45 -4.75
CA ARG A 29 -12.21 0.38 -4.10
C ARG A 29 -13.00 -0.44 -3.09
N GLU A 30 -13.68 0.26 -2.18
CA GLU A 30 -14.62 -0.36 -1.22
C GLU A 30 -15.61 -1.30 -1.94
N GLY A 31 -15.74 -2.52 -1.41
CA GLY A 31 -16.59 -3.58 -1.93
C GLY A 31 -16.10 -4.25 -3.22
N ARG A 32 -14.88 -3.94 -3.69
CA ARG A 32 -14.27 -4.55 -4.90
C ARG A 32 -13.07 -5.43 -4.61
N GLY A 33 -12.70 -5.60 -3.35
CA GLY A 33 -11.61 -6.44 -2.91
C GLY A 33 -11.90 -7.92 -3.14
N THR A 34 -10.83 -8.70 -3.16
CA THR A 34 -10.87 -10.16 -3.24
C THR A 34 -9.98 -10.73 -2.14
N SER A 35 -10.23 -11.96 -1.73
CA SER A 35 -9.32 -12.67 -0.82
C SER A 35 -8.36 -13.53 -1.65
N GLN A 36 -7.10 -13.56 -1.24
CA GLN A 36 -6.03 -14.31 -1.91
C GLN A 36 -5.38 -15.30 -0.94
N GLY A 37 -4.92 -16.44 -1.44
CA GLY A 37 -4.29 -17.51 -0.65
C GLY A 37 -5.26 -18.62 -0.25
N ASP A 38 -4.76 -19.87 -0.30
CA ASP A 38 -5.59 -21.07 -0.13
C ASP A 38 -5.73 -21.51 1.34
N LEU A 39 -4.67 -21.36 2.14
CA LEU A 39 -4.64 -21.84 3.53
C LEU A 39 -5.16 -20.80 4.52
N VAL A 40 -4.68 -19.56 4.40
CA VAL A 40 -5.13 -18.42 5.19
C VAL A 40 -5.52 -17.34 4.18
N PRO A 41 -6.81 -17.24 3.82
CA PRO A 41 -7.27 -16.24 2.87
C PRO A 41 -6.99 -14.83 3.41
N ARG A 42 -6.16 -14.09 2.70
CA ARG A 42 -5.84 -12.69 2.98
C ARG A 42 -6.77 -11.79 2.16
N PRO A 43 -7.69 -11.06 2.79
CA PRO A 43 -8.50 -10.06 2.09
C PRO A 43 -7.61 -8.94 1.53
N SER A 44 -8.00 -8.39 0.39
CA SER A 44 -7.38 -7.16 -0.12
C SER A 44 -7.64 -5.99 0.83
N LEU A 45 -6.65 -5.10 0.93
CA LEU A 45 -6.79 -3.81 1.59
C LEU A 45 -7.59 -2.87 0.67
N GLU A 46 -8.90 -2.86 0.83
CA GLU A 46 -9.78 -1.93 0.11
C GLU A 46 -9.58 -0.49 0.58
N ALA A 47 -9.85 0.47 -0.31
CA ALA A 47 -9.96 1.90 -0.02
C ALA A 47 -11.14 2.23 0.93
N SER A 48 -11.35 3.51 1.23
CA SER A 48 -12.46 4.00 2.07
C SER A 48 -12.30 3.72 3.56
N LYS A 49 -11.06 3.64 4.06
CA LYS A 49 -10.75 3.67 5.50
C LYS A 49 -9.88 4.87 5.85
N THR A 50 -9.91 5.26 7.11
CA THR A 50 -8.98 6.26 7.67
C THR A 50 -7.59 5.66 7.82
N PRO A 51 -6.51 6.47 7.82
CA PRO A 51 -5.17 5.99 8.15
C PRO A 51 -5.09 5.24 9.49
N ASN A 52 -5.82 5.70 10.51
CA ASN A 52 -5.89 5.01 11.81
C ASN A 52 -6.52 3.62 11.72
N GLU A 53 -7.53 3.42 10.87
CA GLU A 53 -8.12 2.11 10.64
C GLU A 53 -7.17 1.17 9.89
N TYR A 54 -6.36 1.67 8.96
CA TYR A 54 -5.31 0.83 8.36
C TYR A 54 -4.21 0.49 9.36
N LEU A 55 -3.81 1.44 10.21
CA LEU A 55 -2.83 1.18 11.27
C LEU A 55 -3.36 0.17 12.29
N SER A 56 -4.66 0.19 12.62
CA SER A 56 -5.22 -0.76 13.58
C SER A 56 -5.17 -2.21 13.06
N ILE A 57 -5.27 -2.43 11.73
CA ILE A 57 -5.09 -3.75 11.11
C ILE A 57 -3.67 -4.28 11.40
N LEU A 58 -2.65 -3.44 11.19
CA LEU A 58 -1.25 -3.79 11.46
C LEU A 58 -0.97 -4.01 12.96
N GLN A 59 -1.67 -3.28 13.83
CA GLN A 59 -1.51 -3.44 15.28
C GLN A 59 -2.22 -4.67 15.83
N SER A 60 -3.41 -4.99 15.32
CA SER A 60 -4.15 -6.20 15.71
C SER A 60 -3.37 -7.47 15.39
N ASP A 61 -2.58 -7.43 14.30
CA ASP A 61 -1.70 -8.52 13.90
C ASP A 61 -0.63 -8.90 14.93
N GLN A 62 -0.13 -7.94 15.71
CA GLN A 62 0.91 -8.19 16.69
C GLN A 62 0.45 -9.09 17.86
N GLY A 63 -0.87 -9.16 18.09
CA GLY A 63 -1.48 -9.97 19.15
C GLY A 63 -2.18 -11.25 18.67
N ASP A 64 -2.53 -11.33 17.38
CA ASP A 64 -3.29 -12.43 16.80
C ASP A 64 -2.42 -13.30 15.89
N LYS A 65 -2.23 -14.57 16.27
CA LYS A 65 -1.40 -15.50 15.48
C LYS A 65 -2.04 -15.91 14.17
N ASP A 66 -3.36 -15.80 14.07
CA ASP A 66 -4.17 -16.22 12.94
C ASP A 66 -4.55 -15.03 12.03
N SER A 67 -4.02 -13.83 12.32
CA SER A 67 -4.21 -12.67 11.46
C SER A 67 -3.63 -12.92 10.06
N PRO A 68 -4.38 -12.58 8.99
CA PRO A 68 -3.94 -12.79 7.62
C PRO A 68 -2.86 -11.79 7.17
N TYR A 69 -2.61 -10.72 7.93
CA TYR A 69 -1.63 -9.67 7.60
C TYR A 69 -0.31 -9.86 8.36
N ARG A 70 -0.02 -11.09 8.76
CA ARG A 70 1.06 -11.35 9.71
C ARG A 70 2.45 -11.12 9.19
N GLY A 71 3.19 -10.28 9.92
CA GLY A 71 4.54 -9.85 9.51
C GLY A 71 4.53 -8.79 8.41
N GLU A 72 3.37 -8.25 8.07
CA GLU A 72 3.26 -7.11 7.17
C GLU A 72 3.49 -5.79 7.91
N THR A 73 3.92 -4.80 7.15
CA THR A 73 4.19 -3.44 7.61
C THR A 73 3.60 -2.44 6.62
N GLY A 74 3.24 -1.25 7.10
CA GLY A 74 2.85 -0.15 6.22
C GLY A 74 4.03 0.35 5.40
N MET A 75 3.77 0.85 4.20
CA MET A 75 4.82 1.43 3.36
C MET A 75 5.26 2.81 3.84
N THR A 76 6.56 3.10 3.73
CA THR A 76 7.14 4.45 3.81
C THR A 76 7.11 5.14 2.44
N PRO A 77 7.38 6.46 2.37
CA PRO A 77 7.59 7.15 1.09
C PRO A 77 8.68 6.51 0.21
N GLU A 78 9.79 6.08 0.81
CA GLU A 78 10.90 5.42 0.12
C GLU A 78 10.48 4.07 -0.48
N ASP A 79 9.70 3.29 0.27
CA ASP A 79 9.15 2.02 -0.21
C ASP A 79 8.24 2.26 -1.42
N TRP A 80 7.37 3.27 -1.34
CA TRP A 80 6.44 3.58 -2.43
C TRP A 80 7.17 4.07 -3.68
N ILE A 81 8.17 4.94 -3.55
CA ILE A 81 8.98 5.40 -4.69
C ILE A 81 9.67 4.21 -5.36
N THR A 82 10.23 3.30 -4.57
CA THR A 82 10.89 2.09 -5.08
C THR A 82 9.88 1.20 -5.83
N ALA A 83 8.73 0.92 -5.21
CA ALA A 83 7.67 0.13 -5.82
C ALA A 83 7.12 0.79 -7.10
N PHE A 84 6.94 2.11 -7.11
CA PHE A 84 6.50 2.86 -8.27
C PHE A 84 7.48 2.71 -9.44
N MET A 85 8.78 2.86 -9.18
CA MET A 85 9.82 2.74 -10.21
C MET A 85 9.91 1.33 -10.79
N ILE A 86 9.83 0.30 -9.93
CA ILE A 86 9.80 -1.10 -10.35
C ILE A 86 8.56 -1.37 -11.21
N HIS A 87 7.38 -1.00 -10.72
CA HIS A 87 6.12 -1.19 -11.43
C HIS A 87 6.13 -0.52 -12.81
N LEU A 88 6.61 0.73 -12.87
CA LEU A 88 6.72 1.48 -14.11
C LEU A 88 7.70 0.82 -15.08
N SER A 89 8.84 0.33 -14.58
CA SER A 89 9.84 -0.36 -15.41
C SER A 89 9.32 -1.68 -15.97
N GLU A 90 8.57 -2.45 -15.19
CA GLU A 90 8.09 -3.78 -15.58
C GLU A 90 6.86 -3.72 -16.47
N THR A 91 5.96 -2.76 -16.23
CA THR A 91 4.63 -2.72 -16.87
C THR A 91 4.50 -1.60 -17.91
N GLY A 92 5.38 -0.60 -17.88
CA GLY A 92 5.24 0.64 -18.65
C GLY A 92 4.08 1.53 -18.19
N LYS A 93 3.45 1.23 -17.05
CA LYS A 93 2.30 1.95 -16.49
C LYS A 93 2.63 2.49 -15.10
N PRO A 94 2.05 3.63 -14.69
CA PRO A 94 2.22 4.16 -13.34
C PRO A 94 1.52 3.27 -12.31
N LEU A 95 2.08 3.20 -11.10
CA LEU A 95 1.42 2.64 -9.92
C LEU A 95 0.55 3.71 -9.24
N ASP A 96 -0.60 3.30 -8.68
CA ASP A 96 -1.53 4.17 -7.93
C ASP A 96 -1.98 5.40 -8.76
N ASP A 97 -2.44 5.10 -9.97
CA ASP A 97 -2.89 6.06 -10.96
C ASP A 97 -4.29 6.59 -10.62
N TYR A 98 -4.32 7.70 -9.89
CA TYR A 98 -5.55 8.28 -9.33
C TYR A 98 -6.69 8.51 -10.34
N TYR A 99 -6.36 8.76 -11.61
CA TYR A 99 -7.32 9.05 -12.67
C TYR A 99 -7.57 7.87 -13.62
N ALA A 100 -7.01 6.69 -13.36
CA ALA A 100 -7.27 5.50 -14.15
C ALA A 100 -8.65 4.88 -13.81
N ASN A 101 -9.68 5.30 -14.55
CA ASN A 101 -10.98 4.62 -14.72
C ASN A 101 -11.64 4.07 -13.44
N ASP A 102 -11.52 4.76 -12.31
CA ASP A 102 -12.07 4.37 -10.99
C ASP A 102 -11.61 3.00 -10.46
N THR A 103 -10.56 2.40 -11.03
CA THR A 103 -10.03 1.10 -10.61
C THR A 103 -8.87 1.20 -9.64
N GLU A 104 -8.15 2.32 -9.66
CA GLU A 104 -6.96 2.53 -8.82
C GLU A 104 -7.19 3.56 -7.73
N SER A 105 -6.51 3.36 -6.61
CA SER A 105 -6.60 4.21 -5.42
C SER A 105 -5.26 4.84 -5.09
N ILE A 106 -5.32 5.99 -4.43
CA ILE A 106 -4.16 6.60 -3.78
C ILE A 106 -3.72 5.70 -2.63
N SER A 107 -2.41 5.64 -2.34
CA SER A 107 -1.90 4.89 -1.17
C SER A 107 -1.58 5.83 -0.02
N TYR A 108 -2.22 5.64 1.12
CA TYR A 108 -1.64 6.01 2.41
C TYR A 108 -0.34 5.25 2.62
N LEU A 109 0.63 5.92 3.23
CA LEU A 109 1.95 5.42 3.55
C LEU A 109 2.05 5.26 5.06
N THR A 110 1.31 4.27 5.58
CA THR A 110 1.11 4.03 7.02
C THR A 110 2.36 3.54 7.76
N GLY A 111 3.47 3.30 7.04
CA GLY A 111 4.79 3.08 7.62
C GLY A 111 5.47 4.35 8.13
N ALA A 112 4.90 5.53 7.83
CA ALA A 112 5.41 6.82 8.27
C ALA A 112 4.33 7.70 8.92
N PHE A 113 4.74 8.58 9.82
CA PHE A 113 3.88 9.57 10.46
C PHE A 113 4.67 10.86 10.75
N PHE A 114 4.18 11.99 10.26
CA PHE A 114 4.82 13.29 10.48
C PHE A 114 4.30 13.95 11.76
N GLN A 115 5.01 13.74 12.87
CA GLN A 115 4.60 14.25 14.18
C GLN A 115 4.43 15.78 14.23
N SER A 116 5.23 16.53 13.46
CA SER A 116 5.18 18.01 13.45
C SER A 116 3.90 18.57 12.84
N SER A 117 3.25 17.82 11.95
CA SER A 117 2.02 18.23 11.25
C SER A 117 0.82 17.35 11.59
N VAL A 118 1.02 16.25 12.32
CA VAL A 118 -0.01 15.26 12.65
C VAL A 118 -0.66 14.70 11.38
N LEU A 119 0.17 14.43 10.36
CA LEU A 119 -0.28 13.90 9.06
C LEU A 119 0.32 12.54 8.76
N VAL A 120 -0.49 11.70 8.12
CA VAL A 120 -0.01 10.46 7.48
C VAL A 120 0.28 10.76 6.01
N PRO A 121 1.48 10.44 5.51
CA PRO A 121 1.79 10.64 4.10
C PRO A 121 0.90 9.79 3.20
N TYR A 122 0.68 10.28 1.99
CA TYR A 122 0.10 9.51 0.92
C TYR A 122 0.81 9.80 -0.40
N ALA A 123 0.72 8.87 -1.33
CA ALA A 123 1.33 8.98 -2.65
C ALA A 123 0.42 8.45 -3.76
N TYR A 124 0.58 9.05 -4.95
CA TYR A 124 -0.19 8.69 -6.15
C TYR A 124 0.51 9.20 -7.42
N TRP A 125 0.11 8.67 -8.57
CA TRP A 125 0.42 9.26 -9.86
C TRP A 125 -0.69 10.19 -10.34
N GLY A 126 -0.35 11.47 -10.54
CA GLY A 126 -1.26 12.47 -11.09
C GLY A 126 -1.14 12.58 -12.61
N ARG A 127 -2.12 12.05 -13.36
CA ARG A 127 -2.12 12.15 -14.85
C ARG A 127 -2.13 13.57 -15.40
N GLY A 128 -2.82 14.49 -14.72
CA GLY A 128 -2.95 15.88 -15.18
C GLY A 128 -1.59 16.56 -15.29
N ASP A 129 -0.81 16.48 -14.21
CA ASP A 129 0.52 17.10 -14.11
C ASP A 129 1.65 16.16 -14.54
N ARG A 130 1.34 14.88 -14.80
CA ARG A 130 2.29 13.81 -15.15
C ARG A 130 3.44 13.68 -14.15
N GLN A 131 3.09 13.69 -12.86
CA GLN A 131 4.05 13.59 -11.79
C GLN A 131 3.52 12.73 -10.64
N ALA A 132 4.45 12.18 -9.85
CA ALA A 132 4.13 11.60 -8.56
C ALA A 132 3.79 12.73 -7.57
N GLY A 133 2.64 12.63 -6.91
CA GLY A 133 2.24 13.52 -5.83
C GLY A 133 2.53 12.86 -4.49
N LEU A 134 3.16 13.60 -3.57
CA LEU A 134 3.29 13.23 -2.17
C LEU A 134 2.76 14.37 -1.31
N ASN A 135 1.88 14.06 -0.36
CA ASN A 135 1.30 15.04 0.57
C ASN A 135 0.86 14.32 1.86
N GLY A 136 0.11 14.99 2.74
CA GLY A 136 -0.38 14.41 3.99
C GLY A 136 -1.89 14.55 4.19
N TYR A 137 -2.49 13.54 4.80
CA TYR A 137 -3.89 13.53 5.28
C TYR A 137 -3.94 13.56 6.80
N ASP A 138 -5.02 14.11 7.37
CA ASP A 138 -5.33 13.91 8.79
C ASP A 138 -5.57 12.40 9.01
N PRO A 139 -4.99 11.78 10.06
CA PRO A 139 -5.16 10.35 10.33
C PRO A 139 -6.60 9.90 10.59
N ARG A 140 -7.53 10.85 10.78
CA ARG A 140 -8.96 10.62 11.00
C ARG A 140 -9.82 10.87 9.76
N ASP A 141 -9.24 11.41 8.69
CA ASP A 141 -9.98 11.69 7.47
C ASP A 141 -10.17 10.41 6.67
N ARG A 142 -11.39 10.24 6.14
CA ARG A 142 -11.77 9.12 5.29
C ARG A 142 -12.02 9.64 3.88
N ASP A 143 -11.42 8.97 2.90
CA ASP A 143 -11.62 9.25 1.49
C ASP A 143 -11.90 7.93 0.77
N GLU A 144 -13.00 7.87 0.02
CA GLU A 144 -13.43 6.69 -0.74
C GLU A 144 -12.38 6.26 -1.78
N ARG A 145 -11.47 7.18 -2.14
CA ARG A 145 -10.48 6.99 -3.19
C ARG A 145 -9.07 6.67 -2.70
N VAL A 146 -8.89 6.57 -1.39
CA VAL A 146 -7.59 6.35 -0.77
C VAL A 146 -7.62 5.05 0.02
N GLY A 147 -6.63 4.20 -0.20
CA GLY A 147 -6.43 2.99 0.59
C GLY A 147 -5.01 2.88 1.10
N ALA A 148 -4.55 1.67 1.39
CA ALA A 148 -3.19 1.45 1.87
C ALA A 148 -2.57 0.21 1.22
N ARG A 149 -1.25 0.24 1.11
CA ARG A 149 -0.42 -0.90 0.73
C ARG A 149 0.40 -1.33 1.92
N PHE A 150 0.43 -2.64 2.14
CA PHE A 150 1.34 -3.26 3.09
C PHE A 150 2.41 -4.05 2.34
N SER A 151 3.54 -4.25 3.01
CA SER A 151 4.67 -5.04 2.52
C SER A 151 5.19 -5.97 3.61
N VAL A 152 5.75 -7.11 3.23
CA VAL A 152 6.46 -7.98 4.17
C VAL A 152 7.93 -7.57 4.18
N VAL A 153 8.48 -7.38 5.37
CA VAL A 153 9.90 -7.08 5.57
C VAL A 153 10.63 -8.34 6.03
N VAL A 154 11.68 -8.75 5.31
CA VAL A 154 12.49 -9.95 5.56
C VAL A 154 13.94 -9.59 5.84
#